data_AF-A0ABD1FPS8-F1
#
_entry.id   AF-A0ABD1FPS8-F1
#
_cell.length_a   1.000
_cell.length_b   1.000
_cell.length_c   1.000
_cell.angle_alpha   90.00
_cell.angle_beta   90.00
_cell.angle_gamma   90.00
#
_symmetry.space_group_name_H-M   'P 1'
#
loop_
_entity.id
_entity.type
_entity.pdbx_description
1 polymer ?
#
loop_
_entity_poly.entity_id
_entity_poly.type
_entity_poly.pdbx_seq_one_letter_code
_entity_poly.pdbx_strand_id
1 'polypeptide(L)'
;MMPNLKELVVVLGSEYSDNCSLMPIISWFSVAPCLQRFVLEASHQDKIEAEKNVFGAPKMDYLHNGSDYDVSEINSQRKVQWAYSHIKEVEFVGYRSVRNHLQMITRLVRHGVALEKIIVDPRSLETK
;
A
#
# COMPACT_ATOMS: atom_id res chain seq x y z
N MET A 1 0.73 14.56 -14.39
CA MET A 1 -0.39 13.63 -14.66
C MET A 1 0.08 12.52 -15.59
N MET A 2 -0.45 11.31 -15.42
CA MET A 2 -0.16 10.10 -16.20
C MET A 2 -1.46 9.59 -16.83
N PRO A 3 -2.01 10.28 -17.85
CA PRO A 3 -3.37 10.04 -18.35
C PRO A 3 -3.55 8.70 -19.06
N ASN A 4 -2.46 8.06 -19.52
CA ASN A 4 -2.52 6.80 -20.26
C ASN A 4 -2.17 5.59 -19.39
N LEU A 5 -1.81 5.80 -18.11
CA LEU A 5 -1.44 4.71 -17.21
C LEU A 5 -2.68 3.91 -16.84
N LYS A 6 -2.69 2.62 -17.20
CA LYS A 6 -3.79 1.68 -16.91
C LYS A 6 -3.46 0.69 -15.80
N GLU A 7 -2.18 0.43 -15.62
CA GLU A 7 -1.66 -0.50 -14.61
C GLU A 7 -0.47 0.14 -13.90
N LEU A 8 -0.40 -0.07 -12.59
CA LEU A 8 0.70 0.39 -11.75
C LEU A 8 1.12 -0.77 -10.83
N VAL A 9 2.39 -1.17 -10.97
CA VAL A 9 3.02 -2.16 -10.10
C VAL A 9 4.02 -1.43 -9.21
N VAL A 10 3.91 -1.63 -7.90
CA VAL A 10 4.82 -1.07 -6.91
C VAL A 10 5.49 -2.20 -6.16
N VAL A 11 6.81 -2.28 -6.31
CA VAL A 11 7.64 -3.26 -5.60
C VAL A 11 8.26 -2.57 -4.39
N LEU A 12 7.93 -3.06 -3.19
CA LEU A 12 8.55 -2.64 -1.95
C LEU A 12 9.84 -3.44 -1.78
N GLY A 13 10.96 -2.72 -1.77
CA GLY A 13 12.27 -3.29 -1.43
C GLY A 13 12.33 -3.79 0.01
N SER A 14 13.36 -4.56 0.31
CA SER A 14 13.57 -5.17 1.63
C SER A 14 13.85 -4.16 2.74
N GLU A 15 14.36 -2.98 2.40
CA GLU A 15 14.48 -1.85 3.32
C GLU A 15 13.13 -1.24 3.73
N TYR A 16 12.01 -1.63 3.10
CA TYR A 16 10.70 -1.11 3.44
C TYR A 16 10.19 -1.75 4.74
N SER A 17 10.23 -0.97 5.82
CA SER A 17 9.73 -1.41 7.13
C SER A 17 8.21 -1.65 7.11
N ASP A 18 7.76 -2.71 7.77
CA ASP A 18 6.34 -3.04 7.99
C ASP A 18 5.57 -1.89 8.71
N ASN A 19 6.29 -0.96 9.35
CA ASN A 19 5.74 0.21 10.02
C ASN A 19 5.62 1.45 9.12
N CYS A 20 6.18 1.42 7.90
CA CYS A 20 6.08 2.53 6.96
C CYS A 20 4.66 2.57 6.36
N SER A 21 4.08 3.76 6.34
CA SER A 21 2.75 3.99 5.75
C SER A 21 2.81 3.90 4.23
N LEU A 22 1.89 3.12 3.65
CA LEU A 22 1.69 3.02 2.20
C LEU A 22 0.74 4.11 1.66
N MET A 23 0.19 4.97 2.53
CA MET A 23 -0.72 6.04 2.11
C MET A 23 -0.13 7.04 1.11
N PRO A 24 1.19 7.32 1.07
CA PRO A 24 1.74 8.18 0.02
C PRO A 24 1.54 7.63 -1.41
N ILE A 25 1.53 6.30 -1.60
CA ILE A 25 1.31 5.65 -2.91
C ILE A 25 -0.09 5.98 -3.45
N ILE A 26 -1.07 6.08 -2.56
CA ILE A 26 -2.46 6.41 -2.92
C ILE A 26 -2.55 7.76 -3.62
N SER A 27 -1.69 8.72 -3.28
CA SER A 27 -1.69 10.03 -3.96
C SER A 27 -1.46 9.89 -5.48
N TRP A 28 -0.83 8.81 -5.92
CA TRP A 28 -0.57 8.54 -7.33
C TRP A 28 -1.85 8.24 -8.12
N PHE A 29 -2.91 7.75 -7.48
CA PHE A 29 -4.18 7.50 -8.17
C PHE A 29 -4.82 8.81 -8.64
N SER A 30 -4.66 9.89 -7.87
CA SER A 30 -5.18 11.21 -8.24
C SER A 30 -4.54 11.80 -9.49
N VAL A 31 -3.30 11.38 -9.82
CA VAL A 31 -2.58 11.85 -11.00
C VAL A 31 -2.65 10.85 -12.16
N ALA A 32 -3.26 9.67 -11.96
CA ALA A 32 -3.43 8.60 -12.93
C ALA A 32 -4.93 8.25 -13.10
N PRO A 33 -5.72 9.13 -13.74
CA PRO A 33 -7.19 9.00 -13.80
C PRO A 33 -7.69 7.78 -14.57
N CYS A 34 -6.83 7.15 -15.39
CA CYS A 34 -7.16 5.94 -16.15
C CYS A 34 -6.61 4.66 -15.53
N LEU A 35 -6.04 4.74 -14.33
CA LEU A 35 -5.52 3.57 -13.63
C LEU A 35 -6.68 2.64 -13.26
N GLN A 36 -6.60 1.39 -13.72
CA GLN A 36 -7.63 0.37 -13.52
C GLN A 36 -7.12 -0.77 -12.65
N ARG A 37 -5.84 -1.13 -12.78
CA ARG A 37 -5.21 -2.21 -12.03
C ARG A 37 -4.04 -1.68 -11.20
N PHE A 38 -4.02 -2.03 -9.93
CA PHE A 38 -2.92 -1.70 -9.03
C PHE A 38 -2.38 -2.97 -8.36
N VAL A 39 -1.07 -3.16 -8.43
CA VAL A 39 -0.38 -4.29 -7.83
C VAL A 39 0.64 -3.75 -6.82
N LEU A 40 0.53 -4.21 -5.58
CA LEU A 40 1.55 -3.99 -4.55
C LEU A 40 2.28 -5.30 -4.31
N GLU A 41 3.58 -5.29 -4.54
CA GLU A 41 4.46 -6.44 -4.33
C GLU A 41 5.38 -6.12 -3.15
N ALA A 42 5.27 -6.87 -2.07
CA ALA A 42 6.22 -6.79 -0.97
C ALA A 42 7.33 -7.83 -1.19
N SER A 43 8.57 -7.37 -1.44
CA SER A 43 9.71 -8.28 -1.53
C SER A 43 10.05 -8.83 -0.15
N HIS A 44 10.18 -10.15 -0.07
CA HIS A 44 10.59 -10.84 1.15
C HIS A 44 12.10 -11.02 1.12
N GLN A 45 12.82 -10.21 1.89
CA GLN A 45 14.03 -10.74 2.50
C GLN A 45 13.65 -11.23 3.87
N ASP A 46 13.72 -12.55 4.05
CA ASP A 46 13.61 -13.19 5.34
C ASP A 46 14.47 -12.44 6.36
N LYS A 47 13.95 -12.29 7.58
CA LYS A 47 14.59 -11.63 8.73
C LYS A 47 16.06 -12.02 8.97
N ILE A 48 16.53 -13.12 8.38
CA ILE A 48 17.90 -13.63 8.49
C ILE A 48 18.94 -12.63 7.95
N GLU A 49 18.61 -11.78 6.95
CA GLU A 49 19.53 -10.71 6.50
C GLU A 49 19.34 -9.39 7.25
N ALA A 50 18.13 -9.11 7.74
CA ALA A 50 17.87 -7.92 8.56
C ALA A 50 18.59 -7.97 9.91
N GLU A 51 18.77 -9.16 10.50
CA GLU A 51 19.56 -9.34 11.72
C GLU A 51 21.07 -9.09 11.52
N LYS A 52 21.58 -9.20 10.28
CA LYS A 52 22.99 -8.91 9.96
C LYS A 52 23.27 -7.43 9.70
N ASN A 53 22.24 -6.64 9.36
CA ASN A 53 22.36 -5.21 9.06
C ASN A 53 21.94 -4.30 10.22
N VAL A 54 21.85 -4.81 11.45
CA VAL A 54 21.60 -4.00 12.66
C VAL A 54 22.90 -3.32 13.11
N PHE A 55 23.42 -2.40 12.30
CA PHE A 55 24.26 -1.31 12.79
C PHE A 55 23.61 0.01 12.40
N GLY A 56 22.79 0.53 13.32
CA GLY A 56 22.68 1.98 13.50
C GLY A 56 21.65 2.77 12.69
N ALA A 57 20.62 2.17 12.10
CA ALA A 57 19.47 2.97 11.69
C ALA A 57 18.60 3.26 12.93
N PRO A 58 18.32 4.54 13.27
CA PRO A 58 17.40 4.85 14.35
C PRO A 58 16.07 4.16 14.07
N LYS A 59 15.51 3.46 15.06
CA LYS A 59 14.07 3.17 15.09
C LYS A 59 13.38 4.53 15.08
N MET A 60 13.02 5.02 13.90
CA MET A 60 12.01 6.06 13.79
C MET A 60 10.71 5.37 14.16
N ASP A 61 10.42 5.36 15.46
CA ASP A 61 9.12 5.03 15.98
C ASP A 61 8.16 6.11 15.47
N TYR A 62 7.66 5.96 14.24
CA TYR A 62 6.49 6.69 13.72
C TYR A 62 5.20 6.29 14.45
N LEU A 63 5.31 5.86 15.72
CA LEU A 63 4.28 5.29 16.56
C LEU A 63 4.33 5.94 17.94
N HIS A 64 4.31 7.28 17.98
CA HIS A 64 3.74 7.94 19.15
C HIS A 64 2.22 7.91 19.02
N ASN A 65 1.64 6.88 19.64
CA ASN A 65 0.22 6.61 19.85
C ASN A 65 -0.41 5.60 18.88
N GLY A 66 -0.96 4.52 19.46
CA GLY A 66 -1.87 3.59 18.82
C GLY A 66 -3.22 4.20 18.40
N SER A 67 -3.23 5.50 18.05
CA SER A 67 -4.38 6.30 17.65
C SER A 67 -4.25 6.92 16.26
N ASP A 68 -3.22 6.58 15.45
CA ASP A 68 -3.09 7.04 14.05
C ASP A 68 -4.11 6.39 13.09
N TYR A 69 -5.34 6.19 13.56
CA TYR A 69 -6.46 6.60 12.74
C TYR A 69 -6.47 8.11 12.84
N ASP A 70 -5.85 8.82 11.89
CA ASP A 70 -6.30 10.18 11.68
C ASP A 70 -7.74 10.09 11.15
N VAL A 71 -8.69 10.03 12.07
CA VAL A 71 -10.13 10.08 11.80
C VAL A 71 -10.47 11.38 11.05
N SER A 72 -9.58 12.39 11.08
CA SER A 72 -9.72 13.59 10.26
C SER A 72 -9.52 13.32 8.76
N GLU A 73 -8.66 12.38 8.35
CA GLU A 73 -8.56 11.97 6.94
C GLU A 73 -9.81 11.19 6.48
N ILE A 74 -10.42 10.43 7.39
CA ILE A 74 -11.68 9.69 7.15
C ILE A 74 -12.84 10.66 6.85
N ASN A 75 -12.79 11.88 7.38
CA ASN A 75 -13.84 12.89 7.22
C ASN A 75 -13.79 13.66 5.88
N SER A 76 -12.72 13.54 5.08
CA SER A 76 -12.68 14.14 3.73
C SER A 76 -13.23 13.22 2.64
N GLN A 77 -14.39 12.59 2.90
CA GLN A 77 -14.98 11.53 2.07
C GLN A 77 -14.99 11.82 0.57
N ARG A 78 -15.27 13.07 0.16
CA ARG A 78 -15.36 13.44 -1.27
C ARG A 78 -14.02 13.42 -2.00
N LYS A 79 -12.96 14.03 -1.46
CA LYS A 79 -11.64 14.06 -2.13
C LYS A 79 -11.03 12.67 -2.22
N VAL A 80 -11.23 11.89 -1.16
CA VAL A 80 -10.77 10.50 -1.08
C VAL A 80 -11.53 9.66 -2.11
N GLN A 81 -12.87 9.61 -2.09
CA GLN A 81 -13.65 8.82 -3.07
C GLN A 81 -13.27 9.08 -4.54
N TRP A 82 -13.03 10.34 -4.91
CA TRP A 82 -12.68 10.67 -6.30
C TRP A 82 -11.36 10.05 -6.73
N ALA A 83 -10.37 9.98 -5.81
CA ALA A 83 -9.06 9.40 -6.10
C ALA A 83 -9.11 7.89 -6.41
N TYR A 84 -10.12 7.14 -5.93
CA TYR A 84 -10.24 5.70 -6.15
C TYR A 84 -11.37 5.33 -7.11
N SER A 85 -12.05 6.32 -7.68
CA SER A 85 -13.30 6.07 -8.41
C SER A 85 -13.15 5.28 -9.70
N HIS A 86 -11.91 5.00 -10.12
CA HIS A 86 -11.59 4.33 -11.39
C HIS A 86 -10.86 2.99 -11.22
N ILE A 87 -10.38 2.69 -10.00
CA ILE A 87 -9.66 1.45 -9.70
C ILE A 87 -10.66 0.30 -9.69
N LYS A 88 -10.39 -0.71 -10.53
CA LYS A 88 -11.22 -1.92 -10.67
C LYS A 88 -10.61 -3.11 -9.97
N GLU A 89 -9.30 -3.25 -10.07
CA GLU A 89 -8.59 -4.42 -9.56
C GLU A 89 -7.40 -4.01 -8.70
N VAL A 90 -7.28 -4.66 -7.54
CA VAL A 90 -6.13 -4.53 -6.68
C VAL A 90 -5.57 -5.89 -6.31
N GLU A 91 -4.25 -6.01 -6.36
CA GLU A 91 -3.51 -7.21 -6.01
C GLU A 91 -2.41 -6.88 -4.99
N PHE A 92 -2.39 -7.65 -3.90
CA PHE A 92 -1.35 -7.61 -2.89
C PHE A 92 -0.58 -8.93 -2.95
N VAL A 93 0.64 -8.90 -3.48
CA VAL A 93 1.56 -10.03 -3.51
C VAL A 93 2.52 -9.91 -2.33
N GLY A 94 2.75 -11.01 -1.61
CA GLY A 94 3.53 -11.00 -0.38
C GLY A 94 2.79 -10.40 0.81
N TYR A 95 1.49 -10.63 0.91
CA TYR A 95 0.69 -10.11 2.02
C TYR A 95 1.07 -10.74 3.38
N ARG A 96 1.49 -9.90 4.35
CA ARG A 96 1.97 -10.36 5.67
C ARG A 96 1.03 -10.09 6.83
N SER A 97 -0.23 -9.69 6.57
CA SER A 97 -1.16 -9.22 7.62
C SER A 97 -0.62 -8.07 8.47
N VAL A 98 0.31 -7.30 7.91
CA VAL A 98 0.92 -6.13 8.56
C VAL A 98 0.00 -4.91 8.46
N ARG A 99 0.19 -3.97 9.39
CA ARG A 99 -0.73 -2.84 9.60
C ARG A 99 -0.91 -1.98 8.35
N ASN A 100 0.17 -1.68 7.62
CA ASN A 100 0.13 -0.85 6.43
C ASN A 100 -0.68 -1.50 5.27
N HIS A 101 -0.56 -2.81 5.07
CA HIS A 101 -1.34 -3.55 4.06
C HIS A 101 -2.83 -3.52 4.43
N LEU A 102 -3.17 -3.81 5.69
CA LEU A 102 -4.54 -3.75 6.20
C LEU A 102 -5.17 -2.36 6.03
N GLN A 103 -4.40 -1.30 6.31
CA GLN A 103 -4.85 0.08 6.13
C GLN A 103 -5.20 0.37 4.66
N MET A 104 -4.34 -0.03 3.72
CA MET A 104 -4.57 0.22 2.30
C MET A 104 -5.77 -0.56 1.78
N ILE A 105 -5.89 -1.86 2.13
CA ILE A 105 -7.05 -2.68 1.78
C ILE A 105 -8.34 -2.04 2.31
N THR A 106 -8.37 -1.66 3.59
CA THR A 106 -9.55 -1.05 4.21
C THR A 106 -9.97 0.22 3.49
N ARG A 107 -9.00 1.04 3.07
CA ARG A 107 -9.26 2.31 2.37
C ARG A 107 -9.81 2.07 0.96
N LEU A 108 -9.24 1.12 0.23
CA LEU A 108 -9.71 0.69 -1.09
C LEU A 108 -11.13 0.15 -1.03
N VAL A 109 -11.43 -0.74 -0.07
CA VAL A 109 -12.77 -1.30 0.11
C VAL A 109 -13.80 -0.20 0.43
N ARG A 110 -13.44 0.80 1.23
CA ARG A 110 -14.36 1.87 1.64
C ARG A 110 -14.62 2.91 0.54
N HIS A 111 -13.66 3.15 -0.35
CA HIS A 111 -13.71 4.30 -1.26
C HIS A 111 -13.61 3.95 -2.74
N GLY A 112 -13.21 2.73 -3.10
CA GLY A 112 -13.15 2.24 -4.47
C GLY A 112 -14.54 1.92 -5.01
N VAL A 113 -15.23 2.93 -5.54
CA VAL A 113 -16.60 2.76 -6.07
C VAL A 113 -16.67 1.89 -7.32
N ALA A 114 -15.59 1.80 -8.08
CA ALA A 114 -15.46 0.94 -9.26
C ALA A 114 -14.73 -0.38 -8.96
N LEU A 115 -14.41 -0.65 -7.69
CA LEU A 115 -13.61 -1.81 -7.31
C LEU A 115 -14.43 -3.09 -7.51
N GLU A 116 -13.95 -3.96 -8.39
CA GLU A 116 -14.58 -5.22 -8.76
C GLU A 116 -13.88 -6.41 -8.10
N LYS A 117 -12.57 -6.29 -7.82
CA LYS A 117 -11.75 -7.39 -7.31
C LYS A 117 -10.61 -6.92 -6.41
N ILE A 118 -10.40 -7.63 -5.30
CA ILE A 118 -9.17 -7.57 -4.50
C ILE A 118 -8.60 -8.97 -4.37
N ILE A 119 -7.31 -9.12 -4.71
CA ILE A 119 -6.54 -10.34 -4.53
C ILE A 119 -5.54 -10.08 -3.40
N VAL A 120 -5.51 -10.98 -2.43
CA VAL A 120 -4.55 -10.96 -1.33
C VAL A 120 -3.80 -12.28 -1.37
N ASP A 121 -2.57 -12.24 -1.87
CA ASP A 121 -1.70 -13.39 -1.98
C ASP A 121 -0.60 -13.30 -0.91
N PRO A 122 -0.60 -14.17 0.10
CA PRO A 122 0.46 -14.17 1.11
C PRO A 122 1.78 -14.73 0.59
N ARG A 123 1.79 -15.36 -0.59
CA ARG A 123 3.01 -15.92 -1.18
C ARG A 123 3.94 -14.79 -1.60
N SER A 124 5.21 -14.94 -1.21
CA SER A 124 6.29 -14.13 -1.73
C SER A 124 6.50 -14.42 -3.21
N LEU A 125 6.99 -13.43 -3.97
CA LEU A 125 7.61 -13.73 -5.26
C LEU A 125 8.75 -14.73 -5.00
N GLU A 126 8.63 -15.94 -5.53
CA GLU A 126 9.81 -16.78 -5.74
C GLU A 126 10.67 -16.00 -6.73
N THR A 127 11.82 -15.52 -6.28
CA THR A 127 12.85 -14.94 -7.16
C THR A 127 13.19 -15.97 -8.23
N LYS A 128 12.67 -15.78 -9.45
CA LYS A 128 13.10 -16.52 -10.64
C LYS A 128 14.39 -15.98 -11.19
#